data_AF-K2MWE2-F1
#
_entry.id   AF-K2MWE2-F1
#
_cell.length_a   1.000
_cell.length_b   1.000
_cell.length_c   1.000
_cell.angle_alpha   90.00
_cell.angle_beta   90.00
_cell.angle_gamma   90.00
#
_symmetry.space_group_name_H-M   'P 1'
#
loop_
_entity.id
_entity.type
_entity.pdbx_description
1 polymer ?
#
loop_
_entity_poly.entity_id
_entity_poly.type
_entity_poly.pdbx_seq_one_letter_code
_entity_poly.pdbx_strand_id
1 'polypeptide(L)'
;MSRQGGRRAIWLVCLVWFSWAIFWMWLGGQKEWEVVKNKVVSPPPTPRVVFVVVQTKPSHGWCQMMASAMLSNVTVVSVGYRQAYQHVIRAQWVWQYLESEGLHDDDVVVSFDGADTVFIGALPIQRAVRHFIDTSAPSFGAFDPEAVRRGEATPPLLFAAEGNCYHLQMTNSHNWEASKGKCVSVYKRFEQVMESDGKRVAAGRKKNRMHFLNAGGYVTRVWALKRALAAYRALLRSGNFWCDQSIWGMLYLGQRLPRIHASSETRLPSGLMGLDSDNNFFFCFNGMEVGRDIQLASPLSISKLAARDKPPFPSFLKLWIVLVRRLPLYTLMAWERTERGL
;
A
#
# COMPACT_ATOMS: atom_id res chain seq x y z
N MET A 1 -71.70 -5.06 57.10
CA MET A 1 -70.31 -4.67 56.74
C MET A 1 -70.26 -4.39 55.23
N SER A 2 -69.97 -3.14 54.83
CA SER A 2 -70.28 -2.65 53.48
C SER A 2 -69.24 -3.09 52.43
N ARG A 3 -69.74 -3.60 51.29
CA ARG A 3 -68.96 -4.03 50.10
C ARG A 3 -68.10 -2.91 49.47
N GLN A 4 -68.24 -1.67 49.91
CA GLN A 4 -67.43 -0.53 49.45
C GLN A 4 -66.04 -0.46 50.08
N GLY A 5 -65.86 -0.99 51.30
CA GLY A 5 -64.54 -1.02 51.97
C GLY A 5 -63.54 -1.96 51.30
N GLY A 6 -64.00 -3.13 50.85
CA GLY A 6 -63.16 -4.13 50.19
C GLY A 6 -62.60 -3.68 48.84
N ARG A 7 -63.38 -2.95 48.04
CA ARG A 7 -62.90 -2.41 46.75
C ARG A 7 -61.81 -1.37 46.93
N ARG A 8 -61.91 -0.49 47.93
CA ARG A 8 -60.86 0.52 48.22
C ARG A 8 -59.57 -0.12 48.71
N ALA A 9 -59.67 -1.17 49.52
CA ALA A 9 -58.49 -1.92 49.97
C ALA A 9 -57.76 -2.62 48.81
N ILE A 10 -58.49 -3.21 47.86
CA ILE A 10 -57.90 -3.85 46.66
C ILE A 10 -57.17 -2.83 45.79
N TRP A 11 -57.77 -1.65 45.56
CA TRP A 11 -57.13 -0.58 44.78
C TRP A 11 -55.84 -0.06 45.44
N LEU A 12 -55.82 0.06 46.77
CA LEU A 12 -54.62 0.44 47.53
C LEU A 12 -53.50 -0.60 47.40
N VAL A 13 -53.84 -1.89 47.49
CA VAL A 13 -52.85 -2.97 47.33
C VAL A 13 -52.28 -2.98 45.92
N CYS A 14 -53.12 -2.82 44.89
CA CYS A 14 -52.67 -2.75 43.50
C CYS A 14 -51.77 -1.53 43.24
N LEU A 15 -52.09 -0.37 43.81
CA LEU A 15 -51.27 0.84 43.70
C LEU A 15 -49.90 0.65 44.35
N VAL A 16 -49.84 0.11 45.56
CA VAL A 16 -48.56 -0.16 46.24
C VAL A 16 -47.71 -1.15 45.44
N TRP A 17 -48.32 -2.21 44.89
CA TRP A 17 -47.61 -3.17 44.05
C TRP A 17 -47.08 -2.57 42.75
N PHE A 18 -47.88 -1.74 42.07
CA PHE A 18 -47.45 -1.06 40.85
C PHE A 18 -46.34 -0.04 41.13
N SER A 19 -46.45 0.74 42.20
CA SER A 19 -45.40 1.67 42.63
C SER A 19 -44.10 0.93 42.99
N TRP A 20 -44.20 -0.24 43.63
CA TRP A 20 -43.04 -1.08 43.96
C TRP A 20 -42.41 -1.69 42.70
N ALA A 21 -43.20 -2.14 41.73
CA ALA A 21 -42.69 -2.65 40.44
C ALA A 21 -41.98 -1.56 39.64
N ILE A 22 -42.53 -0.34 39.58
CA ILE A 22 -41.89 0.81 38.93
C ILE A 22 -40.58 1.19 39.64
N PHE A 23 -40.57 1.18 40.99
CA PHE A 23 -39.37 1.43 41.77
C PHE A 23 -38.26 0.40 41.51
N TRP A 24 -38.62 -0.89 41.34
CA TRP A 24 -37.65 -1.94 40.97
C TRP A 24 -37.19 -1.85 39.52
N MET A 25 -38.04 -1.45 38.58
CA MET A 25 -37.61 -1.18 37.20
C MET A 25 -36.68 0.03 37.12
N TRP A 26 -36.94 1.06 37.94
CA TRP A 26 -36.07 2.24 38.05
C TRP A 26 -34.72 1.91 38.70
N LEU A 27 -34.70 1.12 39.77
CA LEU A 27 -33.46 0.61 40.39
C LEU A 27 -32.71 -0.38 39.51
N GLY A 28 -33.42 -1.18 38.70
CA GLY A 28 -32.84 -2.10 37.72
C GLY A 28 -32.15 -1.37 36.55
N GLY A 29 -32.67 -0.20 36.16
CA GLY A 29 -32.04 0.68 35.16
C GLY A 29 -30.86 1.51 35.68
N GLN A 30 -30.69 1.63 37.01
CA GLN A 30 -29.61 2.38 37.65
C GLN A 30 -28.44 1.51 38.16
N LYS A 31 -28.47 0.20 37.90
CA LYS A 31 -27.36 -0.73 38.19
C LYS A 31 -26.69 -1.26 36.92
N GLU A 32 -26.52 -0.40 35.92
CA GLU A 32 -25.32 -0.51 35.10
C GLU A 32 -24.18 0.07 35.95
N TRP A 33 -23.41 -0.81 36.57
CA TRP A 33 -22.25 -0.43 37.33
C TRP A 33 -21.41 0.52 36.46
N GLU A 34 -21.16 1.72 36.98
CA GLU A 34 -19.92 2.46 36.70
C GLU A 34 -18.75 1.59 37.19
N VAL A 35 -18.50 0.50 36.46
CA VAL A 35 -17.13 0.08 36.23
C VAL A 35 -16.56 1.31 35.55
N VAL A 36 -15.70 2.03 36.28
CA VAL A 36 -14.65 2.81 35.68
C VAL A 36 -13.98 1.87 34.70
N LYS A 37 -14.49 1.86 33.46
CA LYS A 37 -13.72 1.44 32.31
C LYS A 37 -12.61 2.48 32.33
N ASN A 38 -11.53 2.14 33.03
CA ASN A 38 -10.24 2.31 32.45
C ASN A 38 -10.47 1.87 31.00
N LYS A 39 -10.62 2.84 30.11
CA LYS A 39 -10.27 2.67 28.71
C LYS A 39 -8.82 2.24 28.79
N VAL A 40 -8.61 0.94 29.06
CA VAL A 40 -7.67 0.19 28.28
C VAL A 40 -8.15 0.50 26.89
N VAL A 41 -7.53 1.52 26.29
CA VAL A 41 -7.56 1.72 24.87
C VAL A 41 -6.99 0.39 24.40
N SER A 42 -7.89 -0.54 24.09
CA SER A 42 -7.55 -1.73 23.36
C SER A 42 -6.70 -1.21 22.21
N PRO A 43 -5.45 -1.66 22.07
CA PRO A 43 -4.62 -1.19 20.99
C PRO A 43 -5.47 -1.25 19.72
N PRO A 44 -5.48 -0.20 18.89
CA PRO A 44 -6.31 -0.19 17.69
C PRO A 44 -6.08 -1.53 16.97
N PRO A 45 -7.17 -2.20 16.53
CA PRO A 45 -7.06 -3.51 15.92
C PRO A 45 -5.99 -3.42 14.84
N THR A 46 -5.06 -4.38 14.84
CA THR A 46 -3.95 -4.37 13.87
C THR A 46 -4.55 -4.30 12.47
N PRO A 47 -4.13 -3.32 11.63
CA PRO A 47 -4.68 -3.17 10.29
C PRO A 47 -4.62 -4.47 9.50
N ARG A 48 -5.72 -4.82 8.82
CA ARG A 48 -5.72 -5.97 7.92
C ARG A 48 -4.79 -5.65 6.76
N VAL A 49 -4.01 -6.64 6.33
CA VAL A 49 -3.11 -6.52 5.18
C VAL A 49 -3.59 -7.46 4.11
N VAL A 50 -3.86 -6.92 2.92
CA VAL A 50 -4.30 -7.70 1.77
C VAL A 50 -3.27 -7.56 0.65
N PHE A 51 -2.79 -8.70 0.15
CA PHE A 51 -2.01 -8.77 -1.09
C PHE A 51 -2.96 -9.09 -2.25
N VAL A 52 -3.01 -8.22 -3.24
CA VAL A 52 -3.95 -8.32 -4.36
C VAL A 52 -3.21 -8.20 -5.69
N VAL A 53 -3.63 -9.02 -6.64
CA VAL A 53 -3.09 -9.03 -7.99
C VAL A 53 -4.22 -9.00 -8.99
N VAL A 54 -4.04 -8.22 -10.06
CA VAL A 54 -4.93 -8.26 -11.22
C VAL A 54 -4.40 -9.28 -12.21
N GLN A 55 -5.14 -10.37 -12.41
CA GLN A 55 -4.76 -11.42 -13.36
C GLN A 55 -6.00 -11.96 -14.07
N THR A 56 -6.08 -11.75 -15.39
CA THR A 56 -7.26 -12.14 -16.18
C THR A 56 -7.23 -13.59 -16.65
N LYS A 57 -6.05 -14.21 -16.74
CA LYS A 57 -5.86 -15.60 -17.16
C LYS A 57 -4.62 -16.19 -16.49
N PRO A 58 -4.54 -17.52 -16.28
CA PRO A 58 -3.33 -18.14 -15.77
C PRO A 58 -2.16 -17.87 -16.73
N SER A 59 -0.97 -17.66 -16.17
CA SER A 59 0.28 -17.53 -16.91
C SER A 59 1.39 -18.21 -16.13
N HIS A 60 2.49 -18.58 -16.79
CA HIS A 60 3.64 -19.17 -16.10
C HIS A 60 4.15 -18.24 -14.99
N GLY A 61 4.25 -16.95 -15.29
CA GLY A 61 4.64 -15.93 -14.32
C GLY A 61 3.69 -15.83 -13.12
N TRP A 62 2.38 -15.87 -13.35
CA TRP A 62 1.40 -15.88 -12.26
C TRP A 62 1.52 -17.14 -11.39
N CYS A 63 1.75 -18.31 -11.98
CA CYS A 63 2.01 -19.53 -11.21
C CYS A 63 3.30 -19.42 -10.37
N GLN A 64 4.35 -18.81 -10.92
CA GLN A 64 5.59 -18.54 -10.18
C GLN A 64 5.35 -17.57 -9.01
N MET A 65 4.59 -16.50 -9.24
CA MET A 65 4.19 -15.55 -8.22
C MET A 65 3.45 -16.26 -7.08
N MET A 66 2.39 -17.03 -7.40
CA MET A 66 1.61 -17.78 -6.41
C MET A 66 2.47 -18.76 -5.62
N ALA A 67 3.36 -19.51 -6.29
CA ALA A 67 4.27 -20.44 -5.62
C ALA A 67 5.22 -19.70 -4.65
N SER A 68 5.82 -18.58 -5.09
CA SER A 68 6.70 -17.78 -4.24
C SER A 68 5.96 -17.14 -3.06
N ALA A 69 4.69 -16.77 -3.24
CA ALA A 69 3.83 -16.26 -2.18
C ALA A 69 3.57 -17.32 -1.10
N MET A 70 3.20 -18.54 -1.52
CA MET A 70 3.00 -19.67 -0.61
C MET A 70 4.27 -19.98 0.19
N LEU A 71 5.43 -20.02 -0.48
CA LEU A 71 6.73 -20.23 0.18
C LEU A 71 7.10 -19.08 1.14
N SER A 72 6.54 -17.89 0.92
CA SER A 72 6.75 -16.72 1.75
C SER A 72 5.65 -16.53 2.81
N ASN A 73 4.75 -17.51 2.98
CA ASN A 73 3.60 -17.41 3.88
C ASN A 73 2.72 -16.16 3.63
N VAL A 74 2.52 -15.82 2.36
CA VAL A 74 1.64 -14.72 1.92
C VAL A 74 0.44 -15.29 1.19
N THR A 75 -0.75 -14.86 1.61
CA THR A 75 -1.99 -15.13 0.87
C THR A 75 -2.23 -14.01 -0.12
N VAL A 76 -2.34 -14.35 -1.41
CA VAL A 76 -2.58 -13.41 -2.51
C VAL A 76 -3.96 -13.64 -3.08
N VAL A 77 -4.72 -12.56 -3.26
CA VAL A 77 -6.02 -12.58 -3.91
C VAL A 77 -5.88 -12.14 -5.37
N SER A 78 -6.38 -12.97 -6.28
CA SER A 78 -6.40 -12.66 -7.71
C SER A 78 -7.77 -12.13 -8.13
N VAL A 79 -7.80 -10.93 -8.73
CA VAL A 79 -9.01 -10.28 -9.22
C VAL A 79 -8.99 -10.14 -10.75
N GLY A 80 -10.17 -9.98 -11.36
CA GLY A 80 -10.31 -9.78 -12.81
C GLY A 80 -10.24 -11.05 -13.65
N TYR A 81 -10.31 -12.23 -13.05
CA TYR A 81 -10.24 -13.51 -13.78
C TYR A 81 -11.33 -13.60 -14.86
N ARG A 82 -10.96 -14.05 -16.07
CA ARG A 82 -11.78 -14.14 -17.29
C ARG A 82 -12.31 -12.81 -17.85
N GLN A 83 -11.88 -11.67 -17.31
CA GLN A 83 -12.25 -10.37 -17.85
C GLN A 83 -11.30 -9.94 -18.98
N ALA A 84 -11.77 -9.05 -19.85
CA ALA A 84 -10.91 -8.43 -20.87
C ALA A 84 -9.91 -7.49 -20.19
N TYR A 85 -8.61 -7.71 -20.44
CA TYR A 85 -7.55 -6.94 -19.80
C TYR A 85 -7.32 -5.59 -20.48
N GLN A 86 -7.22 -4.54 -19.69
CA GLN A 86 -6.65 -3.24 -20.05
C GLN A 86 -5.79 -2.75 -18.87
N HIS A 87 -4.71 -2.00 -19.09
CA HIS A 87 -3.90 -1.56 -17.95
C HIS A 87 -4.67 -0.58 -17.05
N VAL A 88 -5.48 0.31 -17.65
CA VAL A 88 -6.20 1.36 -16.92
C VAL A 88 -7.31 0.85 -15.99
N ILE A 89 -7.78 -0.39 -16.17
CA ILE A 89 -8.83 -0.97 -15.32
C ILE A 89 -8.27 -1.69 -14.09
N ARG A 90 -6.93 -1.91 -14.00
CA ARG A 90 -6.30 -2.63 -12.87
C ARG A 90 -6.66 -2.02 -11.53
N ALA A 91 -6.45 -0.71 -11.41
CA ALA A 91 -6.74 0.05 -10.20
C ALA A 91 -8.22 -0.02 -9.79
N GLN A 92 -9.13 -0.08 -10.77
CA GLN A 92 -10.56 -0.20 -10.53
C GLN A 92 -10.95 -1.59 -10.01
N TRP A 93 -10.39 -2.67 -10.54
CA TRP A 93 -10.67 -4.01 -10.03
C TRP A 93 -10.13 -4.23 -8.62
N VAL A 94 -8.94 -3.71 -8.33
CA VAL A 94 -8.43 -3.70 -6.95
C VAL A 94 -9.44 -3.00 -6.05
N TRP A 95 -9.87 -1.79 -6.40
CA TRP A 95 -10.84 -1.03 -5.63
C TRP A 95 -12.16 -1.76 -5.39
N GLN A 96 -12.76 -2.32 -6.44
CA GLN A 96 -14.03 -3.06 -6.34
C GLN A 96 -13.94 -4.22 -5.35
N TYR A 97 -12.80 -4.92 -5.35
CA TYR A 97 -12.55 -5.98 -4.39
C TYR A 97 -12.44 -5.44 -2.95
N LEU A 98 -11.75 -4.31 -2.74
CA LEU A 98 -11.63 -3.72 -1.40
C LEU A 98 -12.98 -3.27 -0.84
N GLU A 99 -13.85 -2.72 -1.69
CA GLU A 99 -15.22 -2.37 -1.32
C GLU A 99 -16.04 -3.60 -0.98
N SER A 100 -15.97 -4.67 -1.78
CA SER A 100 -16.74 -5.90 -1.51
C SER A 100 -16.32 -6.60 -0.22
N GLU A 101 -15.04 -6.53 0.12
CA GLU A 101 -14.48 -7.14 1.34
C GLU A 101 -14.60 -6.24 2.59
N GLY A 102 -15.18 -5.04 2.43
CA GLY A 102 -15.41 -4.11 3.53
C GLY A 102 -14.15 -3.68 4.27
N LEU A 103 -13.04 -3.45 3.53
CA LEU A 103 -11.80 -2.99 4.17
C LEU A 103 -11.98 -1.60 4.79
N HIS A 104 -11.42 -1.44 5.99
CA HIS A 104 -11.43 -0.19 6.73
C HIS A 104 -10.40 0.79 6.18
N ASP A 105 -10.56 2.09 6.49
CA ASP A 105 -9.69 3.15 5.99
C ASP A 105 -8.22 2.97 6.37
N ASP A 106 -7.94 2.40 7.54
CA ASP A 106 -6.62 2.14 8.08
C ASP A 106 -5.99 0.83 7.60
N ASP A 107 -6.77 -0.08 6.99
CA ASP A 107 -6.26 -1.31 6.40
C ASP A 107 -5.22 -1.03 5.29
N VAL A 108 -4.38 -2.03 5.02
CA VAL A 108 -3.28 -1.95 4.05
C VAL A 108 -3.54 -2.86 2.87
N VAL A 109 -3.26 -2.33 1.68
CA VAL A 109 -3.33 -3.06 0.41
C VAL A 109 -1.98 -3.02 -0.25
N VAL A 110 -1.49 -4.21 -0.63
CA VAL A 110 -0.29 -4.38 -1.44
C VAL A 110 -0.75 -4.89 -2.80
N SER A 111 -0.66 -4.05 -3.83
CA SER A 111 -1.00 -4.40 -5.21
C SER A 111 0.28 -4.55 -6.02
N PHE A 112 0.33 -5.56 -6.88
CA PHE A 112 1.49 -5.82 -7.74
C PHE A 112 1.11 -6.62 -8.99
N ASP A 113 2.01 -6.68 -9.96
CA ASP A 113 1.78 -7.38 -11.23
C ASP A 113 1.95 -8.89 -11.09
N GLY A 114 1.01 -9.66 -11.63
CA GLY A 114 0.99 -11.11 -11.41
C GLY A 114 1.97 -11.89 -12.25
N ALA A 115 2.23 -11.46 -13.48
CA ALA A 115 3.02 -12.21 -14.45
C ALA A 115 4.53 -12.07 -14.26
N ASP A 116 4.97 -11.06 -13.53
CA ASP A 116 6.38 -10.68 -13.42
C ASP A 116 6.77 -10.27 -12.00
N THR A 117 5.99 -10.68 -10.98
CA THR A 117 6.37 -10.46 -9.57
C THR A 117 6.70 -11.75 -8.84
N VAL A 118 7.70 -11.68 -7.95
CA VAL A 118 8.08 -12.78 -7.07
C VAL A 118 8.34 -12.29 -5.64
N PHE A 119 8.00 -13.12 -4.67
CA PHE A 119 8.27 -12.90 -3.26
C PHE A 119 9.59 -13.54 -2.85
N ILE A 120 10.37 -12.88 -1.99
CA ILE A 120 11.70 -13.37 -1.58
C ILE A 120 11.76 -14.02 -0.20
N GLY A 121 10.64 -14.16 0.48
CA GLY A 121 10.57 -14.81 1.80
C GLY A 121 9.74 -14.03 2.81
N ALA A 122 9.23 -14.75 3.80
CA ALA A 122 8.28 -14.24 4.79
C ALA A 122 8.80 -13.06 5.61
N LEU A 123 10.04 -13.15 6.10
CA LEU A 123 10.60 -12.18 7.04
C LEU A 123 10.81 -10.78 6.41
N PRO A 124 11.44 -10.63 5.23
CA PRO A 124 11.51 -9.35 4.53
C PRO A 124 10.14 -8.71 4.30
N ILE A 125 9.14 -9.50 3.89
CA ILE A 125 7.78 -9.01 3.62
C ILE A 125 7.13 -8.49 4.91
N GLN A 126 7.21 -9.28 6.00
CA GLN A 126 6.65 -8.88 7.30
C GLN A 126 7.28 -7.59 7.82
N ARG A 127 8.60 -7.42 7.66
CA ARG A 127 9.31 -6.19 8.04
C ARG A 127 8.87 -5.00 7.20
N ALA A 128 8.79 -5.15 5.88
CA ALA A 128 8.37 -4.08 4.97
C ALA A 128 6.93 -3.63 5.24
N VAL A 129 6.01 -4.58 5.44
CA VAL A 129 4.61 -4.31 5.81
C VAL A 129 4.51 -3.62 7.17
N ARG A 130 5.20 -4.14 8.20
CA ARG A 130 5.19 -3.52 9.53
C ARG A 130 5.73 -2.11 9.48
N HIS A 131 6.87 -1.90 8.81
CA HIS A 131 7.44 -0.58 8.64
C HIS A 131 6.44 0.38 7.99
N PHE A 132 5.81 -0.01 6.88
CA PHE A 132 4.78 0.81 6.24
C PHE A 132 3.60 1.13 7.17
N ILE A 133 3.12 0.16 7.97
CA ILE A 133 2.06 0.39 8.95
C ILE A 133 2.51 1.37 10.04
N ASP A 134 3.74 1.27 10.52
CA ASP A 134 4.23 2.08 11.63
C ASP A 134 4.52 3.54 11.20
N THR A 135 4.88 3.76 9.94
CA THR A 135 5.33 5.06 9.44
C THR A 135 4.34 5.78 8.53
N SER A 136 3.29 5.10 8.05
CA SER A 136 2.24 5.74 7.24
C SER A 136 1.02 6.13 8.07
N ALA A 137 0.46 7.30 7.76
CA ALA A 137 -0.71 7.83 8.47
C ALA A 137 -1.93 6.89 8.35
N PRO A 138 -2.55 6.46 9.47
CA PRO A 138 -3.67 5.50 9.44
C PRO A 138 -4.98 6.12 8.93
N SER A 139 -5.09 7.45 8.88
CA SER A 139 -6.25 8.17 8.36
C SER A 139 -5.83 9.49 7.76
N PHE A 140 -6.74 10.13 7.03
CA PHE A 140 -6.50 11.48 6.52
C PHE A 140 -6.30 12.53 7.64
N GLY A 141 -6.98 12.38 8.78
CA GLY A 141 -6.82 13.31 9.90
C GLY A 141 -5.45 13.24 10.57
N ALA A 142 -4.79 12.07 10.49
CA ALA A 142 -3.43 11.85 10.99
C ALA A 142 -2.35 12.10 9.92
N PHE A 143 -2.74 12.46 8.70
CA PHE A 143 -1.80 12.66 7.61
C PHE A 143 -1.14 14.04 7.71
N ASP A 144 0.17 14.04 7.90
CA ASP A 144 1.01 15.24 7.88
C ASP A 144 1.89 15.25 6.60
N PRO A 145 1.53 16.08 5.59
CA PRO A 145 2.35 16.30 4.40
C PRO A 145 3.79 16.72 4.68
N GLU A 146 4.01 17.45 5.78
CA GLU A 146 5.33 17.99 6.12
C GLU A 146 6.22 16.92 6.76
N ALA A 147 5.68 16.02 7.57
CA ALA A 147 6.40 14.84 8.06
C ALA A 147 6.86 13.94 6.91
N VAL A 148 5.99 13.73 5.90
CA VAL A 148 6.37 12.99 4.68
C VAL A 148 7.47 13.73 3.92
N ARG A 149 7.37 15.07 3.79
CA ARG A 149 8.39 15.89 3.11
C ARG A 149 9.75 15.82 3.81
N ARG A 150 9.79 15.76 5.14
CA ARG A 150 11.02 15.62 5.94
C ARG A 150 11.59 14.20 5.97
N GLY A 151 10.86 13.21 5.46
CA GLY A 151 11.24 11.79 5.53
C GLY A 151 11.00 11.15 6.90
N GLU A 152 10.21 11.80 7.76
CA GLU A 152 9.83 11.29 9.09
C GLU A 152 8.64 10.32 9.01
N ALA A 153 7.83 10.43 7.95
CA ALA A 153 6.67 9.57 7.69
C ALA A 153 6.73 9.00 6.27
N THR A 154 6.19 7.81 6.09
CA THR A 154 6.04 7.17 4.77
C THR A 154 4.76 7.67 4.10
N PRO A 155 4.81 8.03 2.81
CA PRO A 155 3.62 8.32 2.01
C PRO A 155 2.57 7.20 2.14
N PRO A 156 1.29 7.52 2.44
CA PRO A 156 0.26 6.50 2.63
C PRO A 156 -0.16 5.79 1.33
N LEU A 157 0.37 6.21 0.18
CA LEU A 157 0.35 5.49 -1.09
C LEU A 157 1.78 5.49 -1.67
N LEU A 158 2.48 4.37 -1.51
CA LEU A 158 3.88 4.21 -1.88
C LEU A 158 4.00 3.30 -3.09
N PHE A 159 4.48 3.83 -4.22
CA PHE A 159 4.70 3.08 -5.45
C PHE A 159 6.11 2.51 -5.50
N ALA A 160 6.26 1.41 -6.23
CA ALA A 160 7.56 0.92 -6.64
C ALA A 160 8.33 1.99 -7.43
N ALA A 161 9.63 2.04 -7.22
CA ALA A 161 10.54 2.88 -8.00
C ALA A 161 11.26 2.03 -9.06
N GLU A 162 11.49 2.60 -10.24
CA GLU A 162 12.32 1.97 -11.28
C GLU A 162 13.35 2.94 -11.86
N GLY A 163 14.37 2.39 -12.53
CA GLY A 163 15.46 3.18 -13.11
C GLY A 163 15.18 3.78 -14.49
N ASN A 164 14.00 3.52 -15.06
CA ASN A 164 13.62 3.96 -16.41
C ASN A 164 12.26 4.66 -16.41
N CYS A 165 12.11 5.69 -17.25
CA CYS A 165 10.89 6.51 -17.29
C CYS A 165 9.91 5.98 -18.36
N TYR A 166 8.94 5.14 -17.97
CA TYR A 166 7.92 4.53 -18.87
C TYR A 166 6.55 5.25 -18.83
N HIS A 167 6.53 6.58 -19.02
CA HIS A 167 5.28 7.36 -19.08
C HIS A 167 4.88 7.73 -20.51
N LEU A 168 4.47 6.73 -21.30
CA LEU A 168 4.18 6.87 -22.74
C LEU A 168 3.10 7.90 -23.08
N GLN A 169 2.10 8.05 -22.22
CA GLN A 169 0.96 8.94 -22.49
C GLN A 169 1.01 10.25 -21.69
N MET A 170 2.05 10.46 -20.88
CA MET A 170 2.27 11.75 -20.22
C MET A 170 2.75 12.83 -21.19
N THR A 171 3.38 12.42 -22.31
CA THR A 171 4.12 13.33 -23.18
C THR A 171 3.45 13.57 -24.54
N ASN A 172 2.28 12.94 -24.77
CA ASN A 172 1.56 12.91 -26.06
C ASN A 172 2.46 12.60 -27.27
N SER A 173 3.54 11.83 -27.04
CA SER A 173 4.51 11.48 -28.06
C SER A 173 4.32 10.03 -28.49
N HIS A 174 4.05 9.82 -29.78
CA HIS A 174 4.03 8.48 -30.37
C HIS A 174 5.44 7.90 -30.60
N ASN A 175 6.49 8.73 -30.48
CA ASN A 175 7.89 8.29 -30.52
C ASN A 175 8.39 8.01 -29.10
N TRP A 176 8.91 6.79 -28.89
CA TRP A 176 9.42 6.31 -27.61
C TRP A 176 10.60 7.13 -27.08
N GLU A 177 11.61 7.45 -27.90
CA GLU A 177 12.79 8.19 -27.45
C GLU A 177 12.43 9.61 -27.02
N ALA A 178 11.60 10.28 -27.82
CA ALA A 178 11.07 11.59 -27.49
C ALA A 178 10.19 11.55 -26.23
N SER A 179 9.39 10.49 -26.05
CA SER A 179 8.60 10.29 -24.84
C SER A 179 9.51 10.11 -23.62
N LYS A 180 10.54 9.26 -23.72
CA LYS A 180 11.50 9.02 -22.64
C LYS A 180 12.25 10.30 -22.25
N GLY A 181 12.74 11.07 -23.21
CA GLY A 181 13.44 12.33 -22.95
C GLY A 181 12.56 13.36 -22.25
N LYS A 182 11.32 13.55 -22.71
CA LYS A 182 10.33 14.44 -22.07
C LYS A 182 9.96 13.95 -20.67
N CYS A 183 9.77 12.64 -20.51
CA CYS A 183 9.48 12.00 -19.24
C CYS A 183 10.57 12.31 -18.20
N VAL A 184 11.82 12.06 -18.56
CA VAL A 184 13.00 12.39 -17.74
C VAL A 184 13.05 13.88 -17.42
N SER A 185 12.79 14.76 -18.40
CA SER A 185 12.78 16.20 -18.19
C SER A 185 11.72 16.67 -17.17
N VAL A 186 10.53 16.07 -17.19
CA VAL A 186 9.47 16.38 -16.21
C VAL A 186 9.90 15.95 -14.81
N TYR A 187 10.46 14.75 -14.65
CA TYR A 187 10.97 14.26 -13.36
C TYR A 187 12.12 15.11 -12.82
N LYS A 188 13.04 15.57 -13.69
CA LYS A 188 14.10 16.52 -13.28
C LYS A 188 13.52 17.81 -12.70
N ARG A 189 12.48 18.37 -13.33
CA ARG A 189 11.80 19.57 -12.80
C ARG A 189 11.10 19.28 -11.48
N PHE A 190 10.50 18.09 -11.35
CA PHE A 190 9.88 17.66 -10.09
C PHE A 190 10.92 17.54 -8.96
N GLU A 191 12.07 16.92 -9.20
CA GLU A 191 13.18 16.83 -8.23
C GLU A 191 13.70 18.21 -7.83
N GLN A 192 13.88 19.13 -8.80
CA GLN A 192 14.30 20.50 -8.52
C GLN A 192 13.32 21.24 -7.58
N VAL A 193 12.01 21.08 -7.78
CA VAL A 193 10.99 21.65 -6.88
C VAL A 193 11.05 21.01 -5.49
N MET A 194 11.23 19.68 -5.43
CA MET A 194 11.39 18.97 -4.16
C MET A 194 12.64 19.42 -3.38
N GLU A 195 13.75 19.69 -4.08
CA GLU A 195 14.99 20.20 -3.50
C GLU A 195 14.85 21.64 -3.00
N SER A 196 14.13 22.50 -3.74
CA SER A 196 13.90 23.88 -3.32
C SER A 196 12.99 23.98 -2.09
N ASP A 197 12.02 23.07 -1.97
CA ASP A 197 11.05 23.03 -0.87
C ASP A 197 11.61 22.44 0.43
N GLY A 198 12.86 21.94 0.42
CA GLY A 198 13.45 21.22 1.54
C GLY A 198 14.95 21.42 1.67
N LYS A 199 15.41 22.68 1.64
CA LYS A 199 16.84 23.08 1.77
C LYS A 199 17.61 22.10 2.67
N ARG A 200 18.30 21.16 2.02
CA ARG A 200 19.15 20.10 2.60
C ARG A 200 18.46 19.21 3.64
N VAL A 201 17.53 18.35 3.22
CA VAL A 201 17.38 17.06 3.92
C VAL A 201 18.60 16.20 3.58
N ALA A 202 19.60 16.38 4.45
CA ALA A 202 20.68 15.48 4.85
C ALA A 202 21.43 14.70 3.74
N ALA A 203 22.67 15.14 3.54
CA ALA A 203 23.85 14.31 3.29
C ALA A 203 23.61 12.80 3.40
N GLY A 204 23.42 12.12 2.27
CA GLY A 204 23.17 10.68 2.25
C GLY A 204 22.82 10.08 0.88
N ARG A 205 22.40 10.86 -0.11
CA ARG A 205 22.15 10.36 -1.48
C ARG A 205 23.46 10.11 -2.25
N LYS A 206 24.28 9.16 -1.78
CA LYS A 206 25.18 8.40 -2.65
C LYS A 206 24.32 7.52 -3.56
N LYS A 207 23.78 8.10 -4.64
CA LYS A 207 23.41 7.40 -5.89
C LYS A 207 22.88 8.45 -6.88
N ASN A 208 23.67 8.76 -7.91
CA ASN A 208 23.37 9.66 -9.03
C ASN A 208 22.26 9.14 -9.96
N ARG A 209 21.20 8.53 -9.43
CA ARG A 209 20.21 7.80 -10.22
C ARG A 209 18.80 8.32 -9.91
N MET A 210 18.17 8.91 -10.92
CA MET A 210 16.75 9.31 -10.85
C MET A 210 15.87 8.06 -10.69
N HIS A 211 14.83 8.20 -9.89
CA HIS A 211 13.82 7.16 -9.67
C HIS A 211 12.50 7.59 -10.31
N PHE A 212 11.89 6.68 -11.05
CA PHE A 212 10.61 6.89 -11.73
C PHE A 212 9.53 6.03 -11.11
N LEU A 213 8.28 6.50 -11.19
CA LEU A 213 7.13 5.72 -10.73
C LEU A 213 6.94 4.50 -11.61
N ASN A 214 6.86 3.32 -10.98
CA ASN A 214 6.46 2.06 -11.59
C ASN A 214 5.07 1.68 -11.03
N ALA A 215 4.08 1.51 -11.92
CA ALA A 215 2.71 1.18 -11.52
C ALA A 215 2.45 -0.33 -11.37
N GLY A 216 3.44 -1.17 -11.63
CA GLY A 216 3.38 -2.62 -11.41
C GLY A 216 3.49 -3.02 -9.94
N GLY A 217 3.65 -2.07 -9.02
CA GLY A 217 3.64 -2.33 -7.57
C GLY A 217 3.33 -1.08 -6.75
N TYR A 218 2.44 -1.20 -5.76
CA TYR A 218 2.23 -0.19 -4.72
C TYR A 218 1.74 -0.81 -3.42
N VAL A 219 2.08 -0.17 -2.30
CA VAL A 219 1.50 -0.42 -0.97
C VAL A 219 0.77 0.83 -0.51
N THR A 220 -0.41 0.67 0.08
CA THR A 220 -1.25 1.82 0.42
C THR A 220 -2.19 1.57 1.58
N ARG A 221 -2.48 2.64 2.32
CA ARG A 221 -3.65 2.73 3.19
C ARG A 221 -4.90 2.88 2.35
N VAL A 222 -5.95 2.17 2.72
CA VAL A 222 -7.22 2.16 1.99
C VAL A 222 -7.81 3.58 1.83
N TRP A 223 -7.73 4.44 2.86
CA TRP A 223 -8.19 5.83 2.75
C TRP A 223 -7.43 6.65 1.69
N ALA A 224 -6.13 6.39 1.53
CA ALA A 224 -5.29 7.10 0.57
C ALA A 224 -5.58 6.63 -0.85
N LEU A 225 -5.75 5.32 -1.02
CA LEU A 225 -6.16 4.73 -2.29
C LEU A 225 -7.54 5.26 -2.74
N LYS A 226 -8.53 5.36 -1.84
CA LYS A 226 -9.85 5.97 -2.11
C LYS A 226 -9.72 7.33 -2.79
N ARG A 227 -8.90 8.20 -2.20
CA ARG A 227 -8.67 9.56 -2.70
C ARG A 227 -7.92 9.57 -4.03
N ALA A 228 -6.86 8.79 -4.12
CA ALA A 228 -6.05 8.69 -5.33
C ALA A 228 -6.87 8.13 -6.51
N LEU A 229 -7.77 7.18 -6.26
CA LEU A 229 -8.66 6.61 -7.27
C LEU A 229 -9.72 7.59 -7.77
N ALA A 230 -10.22 8.49 -6.92
CA ALA A 230 -11.12 9.55 -7.36
C ALA A 230 -10.41 10.44 -8.41
N ALA A 231 -9.17 10.87 -8.12
CA ALA A 231 -8.35 11.63 -9.04
C ALA A 231 -7.97 10.81 -10.29
N TYR A 232 -7.67 9.51 -10.14
CA TYR A 232 -7.39 8.60 -11.24
C TYR A 232 -8.56 8.51 -12.22
N ARG A 233 -9.79 8.33 -11.71
CA ARG A 233 -11.00 8.28 -12.53
C ARG A 233 -11.30 9.62 -13.20
N ALA A 234 -11.05 10.73 -12.54
CA ALA A 234 -11.17 12.05 -13.15
C ALA A 234 -10.20 12.22 -14.32
N LEU A 235 -8.93 11.81 -14.15
CA LEU A 235 -7.93 11.88 -15.20
C LEU A 235 -8.28 10.92 -16.36
N LEU A 236 -8.67 9.68 -16.06
CA LEU A 236 -9.10 8.69 -17.05
C LEU A 236 -10.27 9.17 -17.91
N ARG A 237 -11.25 9.89 -17.34
CA ARG A 237 -12.37 10.46 -18.10
C ARG A 237 -11.95 11.62 -19.03
N SER A 238 -10.84 12.28 -18.73
CA SER A 238 -10.38 13.47 -19.46
C SER A 238 -9.52 13.15 -20.69
N GLY A 239 -9.13 11.89 -20.90
CA GLY A 239 -8.26 11.52 -22.01
C GLY A 239 -8.31 10.04 -22.37
N ASN A 240 -7.81 9.70 -23.56
CA ASN A 240 -7.78 8.32 -24.06
C ASN A 240 -6.55 7.56 -23.52
N PHE A 241 -6.54 7.31 -22.21
CA PHE A 241 -5.48 6.56 -21.56
C PHE A 241 -5.63 5.05 -21.76
N TRP A 242 -4.53 4.38 -22.05
CA TRP A 242 -4.40 2.92 -22.11
C TRP A 242 -3.29 2.40 -21.18
N CYS A 243 -2.43 3.28 -20.65
CA CYS A 243 -1.33 3.01 -19.73
C CYS A 243 -1.64 3.61 -18.35
N ASP A 244 -1.84 2.77 -17.34
CA ASP A 244 -2.09 3.22 -15.97
C ASP A 244 -0.87 3.87 -15.32
N GLN A 245 0.36 3.41 -15.65
CA GLN A 245 1.59 4.06 -15.21
C GLN A 245 1.62 5.54 -15.59
N SER A 246 1.14 5.90 -16.78
CA SER A 246 1.06 7.31 -17.19
C SER A 246 0.07 8.11 -16.33
N ILE A 247 -1.09 7.53 -16.00
CA ILE A 247 -2.09 8.18 -15.13
C ILE A 247 -1.52 8.36 -13.72
N TRP A 248 -0.97 7.30 -13.13
CA TRP A 248 -0.34 7.35 -11.80
C TRP A 248 0.86 8.30 -11.76
N GLY A 249 1.69 8.29 -12.79
CA GLY A 249 2.81 9.21 -12.95
C GLY A 249 2.36 10.67 -12.98
N MET A 250 1.33 10.98 -13.75
CA MET A 250 0.76 12.33 -13.81
C MET A 250 0.21 12.78 -12.45
N LEU A 251 -0.51 11.91 -11.74
CA LEU A 251 -1.00 12.18 -10.38
C LEU A 251 0.15 12.41 -9.38
N TYR A 252 1.18 11.56 -9.41
CA TYR A 252 2.35 11.67 -8.56
C TYR A 252 3.09 13.00 -8.78
N LEU A 253 3.37 13.34 -10.04
CA LEU A 253 4.11 14.55 -10.40
C LEU A 253 3.29 15.82 -10.14
N GLY A 254 1.98 15.77 -10.38
CA GLY A 254 1.10 16.92 -10.25
C GLY A 254 0.80 17.33 -8.80
N GLN A 255 1.18 16.52 -7.81
CA GLN A 255 1.24 16.95 -6.39
C GLN A 255 2.13 18.18 -6.18
N ARG A 256 3.17 18.37 -7.03
CA ARG A 256 4.12 19.49 -6.95
C ARG A 256 4.28 20.27 -8.26
N LEU A 257 3.77 19.73 -9.36
CA LEU A 257 3.74 20.40 -10.66
C LEU A 257 2.28 20.60 -11.11
N PRO A 258 1.54 21.59 -10.56
CA PRO A 258 0.10 21.76 -10.81
C PRO A 258 -0.26 21.92 -12.28
N ARG A 259 0.68 22.38 -13.13
CA ARG A 259 0.51 22.55 -14.57
C ARG A 259 0.39 21.22 -15.34
N ILE A 260 0.65 20.08 -14.70
CA ILE A 260 0.43 18.75 -15.29
C ILE A 260 -1.07 18.37 -15.27
N HIS A 261 -1.85 19.02 -14.41
CA HIS A 261 -3.28 18.77 -14.26
C HIS A 261 -4.12 19.86 -14.94
N ALA A 262 -5.21 19.43 -15.58
CA ALA A 262 -6.20 20.35 -16.14
C ALA A 262 -7.32 20.72 -15.14
N SER A 263 -7.49 19.97 -14.04
CA SER A 263 -8.65 20.12 -13.13
C SER A 263 -8.30 20.06 -11.64
N SER A 264 -9.17 20.64 -10.80
CA SER A 264 -9.11 20.53 -9.33
C SER A 264 -9.41 19.12 -8.82
N GLU A 265 -10.28 18.36 -9.52
CA GLU A 265 -10.64 16.97 -9.17
C GLU A 265 -9.45 16.01 -9.21
N THR A 266 -8.45 16.31 -10.04
CA THR A 266 -7.23 15.51 -10.18
C THR A 266 -6.14 15.88 -9.18
N ARG A 267 -6.31 16.93 -8.38
CA ARG A 267 -5.27 17.43 -7.48
C ARG A 267 -5.22 16.63 -6.19
N LEU A 268 -4.08 15.98 -5.95
CA LEU A 268 -3.80 15.27 -4.71
C LEU A 268 -2.97 16.15 -3.76
N PRO A 269 -3.16 16.02 -2.43
CA PRO A 269 -2.32 16.72 -1.47
C PRO A 269 -0.88 16.22 -1.58
N SER A 270 0.07 17.14 -1.40
CA SER A 270 1.48 16.80 -1.39
C SER A 270 1.79 15.70 -0.36
N GLY A 271 2.63 14.74 -0.75
CA GLY A 271 3.08 13.65 0.14
C GLY A 271 2.08 12.50 0.26
N LEU A 272 0.92 12.57 -0.40
CA LEU A 272 -0.02 11.44 -0.43
C LEU A 272 0.60 10.26 -1.18
N MET A 273 1.20 10.55 -2.34
CA MET A 273 1.90 9.57 -3.17
C MET A 273 3.42 9.76 -3.06
N GLY A 274 4.16 8.66 -2.95
CA GLY A 274 5.62 8.67 -3.06
C GLY A 274 6.19 7.43 -3.72
N LEU A 275 7.52 7.38 -3.81
CA LEU A 275 8.28 6.31 -4.43
C LEU A 275 9.13 5.59 -3.41
N ASP A 276 9.12 4.26 -3.44
CA ASP A 276 10.03 3.41 -2.68
C ASP A 276 11.44 3.43 -3.29
N SER A 277 12.10 4.58 -3.17
CA SER A 277 13.38 4.85 -3.85
C SER A 277 14.54 4.04 -3.25
N ASP A 278 14.43 3.68 -1.97
CA ASP A 278 15.43 2.89 -1.25
C ASP A 278 15.21 1.37 -1.43
N ASN A 279 14.12 0.97 -2.09
CA ASN A 279 13.72 -0.42 -2.33
C ASN A 279 13.45 -1.19 -1.02
N ASN A 280 12.85 -0.53 -0.04
CA ASN A 280 12.52 -1.12 1.26
C ASN A 280 11.32 -2.08 1.16
N PHE A 281 10.47 -1.90 0.15
CA PHE A 281 9.25 -2.68 -0.07
C PHE A 281 9.25 -3.38 -1.45
N PHE A 282 9.65 -2.69 -2.51
CA PHE A 282 9.68 -3.17 -3.89
C PHE A 282 11.08 -3.06 -4.45
N PHE A 283 11.47 -4.03 -5.28
CA PHE A 283 12.75 -4.04 -5.96
C PHE A 283 12.53 -4.32 -7.45
N CYS A 284 12.62 -3.30 -8.30
CA CYS A 284 12.37 -3.44 -9.74
C CYS A 284 13.66 -3.63 -10.54
N PHE A 285 13.88 -4.79 -11.17
CA PHE A 285 15.11 -5.06 -11.93
C PHE A 285 15.28 -4.21 -13.18
N ASN A 286 14.21 -3.53 -13.63
CA ASN A 286 14.22 -2.84 -14.90
C ASN A 286 15.26 -1.69 -14.92
N GLY A 287 16.20 -1.79 -15.85
CA GLY A 287 17.33 -0.88 -15.98
C GLY A 287 18.47 -1.13 -15.01
N MET A 288 18.41 -2.13 -14.11
CA MET A 288 19.52 -2.46 -13.22
C MET A 288 20.53 -3.42 -13.87
N GLU A 289 21.81 -3.19 -13.62
CA GLU A 289 22.90 -4.07 -14.06
C GLU A 289 23.37 -5.00 -12.93
N VAL A 290 23.26 -6.31 -13.12
CA VAL A 290 23.83 -7.30 -12.19
C VAL A 290 25.35 -7.16 -12.17
N GLY A 291 25.93 -7.07 -10.96
CA GLY A 291 27.36 -6.83 -10.72
C GLY A 291 27.71 -5.36 -10.48
N ARG A 292 26.94 -4.41 -11.02
CA ARG A 292 27.11 -2.97 -10.77
C ARG A 292 26.08 -2.44 -9.78
N ASP A 293 24.80 -2.65 -10.07
CA ASP A 293 23.67 -2.20 -9.26
C ASP A 293 23.19 -3.28 -8.28
N ILE A 294 23.33 -4.55 -8.67
CA ILE A 294 22.86 -5.72 -7.90
C ILE A 294 24.02 -6.65 -7.64
N GLN A 295 24.39 -6.83 -6.36
CA GLN A 295 25.32 -7.89 -5.98
C GLN A 295 24.51 -9.12 -5.55
N LEU A 296 24.52 -10.14 -6.40
CA LEU A 296 23.99 -11.45 -6.02
C LEU A 296 24.99 -12.11 -5.08
N ALA A 297 24.61 -12.27 -3.81
CA ALA A 297 25.40 -13.07 -2.87
C ALA A 297 25.35 -14.53 -3.32
N SER A 298 26.51 -15.13 -3.58
CA SER A 298 26.63 -16.55 -3.88
C SER A 298 26.20 -17.38 -2.66
N PRO A 299 25.60 -18.58 -2.85
CA PRO A 299 25.38 -19.52 -1.75
C PRO A 299 26.66 -19.81 -0.94
N LEU A 300 27.84 -19.73 -1.58
CA LEU A 300 29.15 -19.92 -0.95
C LEU A 300 29.61 -18.70 -0.11
N SER A 301 29.04 -17.51 -0.33
CA SER A 301 29.26 -16.36 0.54
C SER A 301 28.26 -16.34 1.71
N ILE A 302 27.06 -16.90 1.52
CA ILE A 302 26.07 -17.09 2.58
C ILE A 302 26.54 -18.14 3.59
N SER A 303 27.19 -19.22 3.16
CA SER A 303 27.77 -20.21 4.09
C SER A 303 28.88 -19.64 4.98
N LYS A 304 29.60 -18.60 4.51
CA LYS A 304 30.57 -17.85 5.34
C LYS A 304 29.91 -16.89 6.33
N LEU A 305 28.71 -16.37 6.02
CA LEU A 305 27.91 -15.53 6.92
C LEU A 305 27.06 -16.34 7.92
N ALA A 306 26.57 -17.51 7.50
CA ALA A 306 25.79 -18.44 8.30
C ALA A 306 26.64 -19.33 9.25
N ALA A 307 27.96 -19.16 9.23
CA ALA A 307 28.87 -19.75 10.21
C ALA A 307 28.76 -19.11 11.62
N ARG A 308 27.84 -18.15 11.82
CA ARG A 308 27.41 -17.62 13.12
C ARG A 308 25.93 -17.93 13.40
N ASP A 309 25.59 -19.21 13.31
CA ASP A 309 24.28 -19.85 13.58
C ASP A 309 23.34 -20.07 12.38
N LYS A 310 23.33 -21.34 11.95
CA LYS A 310 22.38 -22.15 11.13
C LYS A 310 21.65 -21.47 9.94
N PRO A 311 21.90 -21.90 8.68
CA PRO A 311 21.05 -21.54 7.55
C PRO A 311 19.94 -22.57 7.29
N PRO A 312 18.70 -22.15 6.96
CA PRO A 312 17.75 -23.02 6.29
C PRO A 312 17.80 -22.80 4.76
N PHE A 313 17.89 -23.91 4.02
CA PHE A 313 17.68 -24.08 2.57
C PHE A 313 18.82 -23.80 1.56
N PRO A 314 19.31 -24.84 0.85
CA PRO A 314 20.27 -24.70 -0.25
C PRO A 314 19.71 -24.95 -1.68
N SER A 315 18.40 -25.09 -1.92
CA SER A 315 17.89 -25.54 -3.24
C SER A 315 17.21 -24.49 -4.12
N PHE A 316 16.80 -23.32 -3.62
CA PHE A 316 16.02 -22.35 -4.42
C PHE A 316 16.88 -21.54 -5.42
N LEU A 317 18.17 -21.32 -5.13
CA LEU A 317 19.03 -20.40 -5.89
C LEU A 317 19.70 -21.02 -7.13
N LYS A 318 19.81 -22.35 -7.22
CA LYS A 318 20.38 -23.01 -8.42
C LYS A 318 19.46 -22.89 -9.65
N LEU A 319 18.14 -22.84 -9.45
CA LEU A 319 17.19 -22.58 -10.54
C LEU A 319 17.26 -21.12 -11.01
N TRP A 320 17.43 -20.18 -10.07
CA TRP A 320 17.44 -18.74 -10.31
C TRP A 320 18.57 -18.26 -11.23
N ILE A 321 19.79 -18.79 -11.07
CA ILE A 321 20.94 -18.42 -11.92
C ILE A 321 20.74 -18.84 -13.38
N VAL A 322 19.96 -19.90 -13.64
CA VAL A 322 19.61 -20.35 -14.99
C VAL A 322 18.48 -19.50 -15.58
N LEU A 323 17.52 -19.04 -14.76
CA LEU A 323 16.37 -18.24 -15.18
C LEU A 323 16.71 -16.77 -15.51
N VAL A 324 17.60 -16.12 -14.74
CA VAL A 324 17.97 -14.69 -14.93
C VAL A 324 18.66 -14.43 -16.26
N ARG A 325 19.27 -15.44 -16.89
CA ARG A 325 19.96 -15.29 -18.18
C ARG A 325 19.04 -15.28 -19.41
N ARG A 326 17.73 -15.55 -19.28
CA ARG A 326 16.85 -15.76 -20.45
C ARG A 326 15.48 -15.07 -20.44
N LEU A 327 15.12 -14.25 -19.45
CA LEU A 327 13.76 -13.70 -19.36
C LEU A 327 13.73 -12.18 -19.11
N PRO A 328 12.86 -11.43 -19.81
CA PRO A 328 12.65 -10.02 -19.56
C PRO A 328 11.72 -9.82 -18.36
N LEU A 329 12.02 -8.78 -17.57
CA LEU A 329 11.13 -8.11 -16.62
C LEU A 329 10.68 -8.97 -15.44
N TYR A 330 11.32 -8.78 -14.29
CA TYR A 330 10.78 -9.19 -12.99
C TYR A 330 10.83 -8.02 -12.01
N THR A 331 9.84 -7.93 -11.14
CA THR A 331 9.80 -7.08 -9.95
C THR A 331 9.88 -8.01 -8.73
N LEU A 332 10.84 -7.81 -7.86
CA LEU A 332 10.96 -8.51 -6.58
C LEU A 332 10.19 -7.72 -5.51
N MET A 333 9.53 -8.41 -4.57
CA MET A 333 8.97 -7.77 -3.37
C MET A 333 9.86 -8.03 -2.14
N ALA A 334 10.29 -6.91 -1.54
CA ALA A 334 11.20 -6.70 -0.41
C ALA A 334 12.68 -7.07 -0.69
N TRP A 335 13.61 -6.26 -0.18
CA TRP A 335 15.05 -6.54 -0.12
C TRP A 335 15.65 -5.84 1.10
N GLU A 336 16.50 -6.52 1.87
CA GLU A 336 17.18 -5.93 3.03
C GLU A 336 18.62 -5.57 2.69
N ARG A 337 19.00 -4.32 2.92
CA ARG A 337 20.39 -3.88 2.91
C ARG A 337 21.01 -4.24 4.27
N THR A 338 21.94 -5.19 4.29
CA THR A 338 22.79 -5.42 5.46
C THR A 338 23.73 -4.21 5.61
N GLU A 339 23.55 -3.42 6.65
CA GLU A 339 24.51 -2.39 7.06
C GLU A 339 25.85 -3.08 7.35
N ARG A 340 26.90 -2.73 6.59
CA ARG A 340 28.26 -2.97 7.05
C ARG A 340 28.61 -1.82 7.98
N GLY A 341 28.91 -2.15 9.22
CA GLY A 341 29.37 -1.21 10.22
C GLY A 341 30.65 -0.48 9.79
N LEU A 342 30.68 0.80 10.20
CA LEU A 342 31.76 1.79 10.22
C LEU A 342 32.39 2.19 8.87
#